data_AF-A0A8T0EW97-F1
#
_entry.id   AF-A0A8T0EW97-F1
#
_cell.length_a   1.000
_cell.length_b   1.000
_cell.length_c   1.000
_cell.angle_alpha   90.00
_cell.angle_beta   90.00
_cell.angle_gamma   90.00
#
_symmetry.space_group_name_H-M   'P 1'
#
loop_
_entity.id
_entity.type
_entity.pdbx_description
1 polymer ?
#
loop_
_entity_poly.entity_id
_entity_poly.type
_entity_poly.pdbx_seq_one_letter_code
_entity_poly.pdbx_strand_id
1 'polypeptide(L)'
;MMLSSVFIAIIVAITSMLMVAIKYFYWRRKFSQLIPGKQTRFFDPLGNLSDLPLSEKSRNGYSLNVIFLQMLGGFSKLFEKQKLFCVWFFCSPVIVLAKAEAVEVILSNPKMIEKSWFYSWTRPIIGYGLLYKVIFELLV
;
A
#
# COMPACT_ATOMS: atom_id res chain seq x y z
N MET A 1 46.30 8.61 -1.03
CA MET A 1 45.33 8.66 -2.15
C MET A 1 44.11 7.78 -1.94
N MET A 2 44.25 6.48 -1.60
CA MET A 2 43.11 5.55 -1.49
C MET A 2 42.05 5.93 -0.44
N LEU A 3 42.45 6.55 0.68
CA LEU A 3 41.50 6.94 1.73
C LEU A 3 40.54 8.07 1.27
N SER A 4 41.05 9.04 0.51
CA SER A 4 40.25 10.16 0.00
C SER A 4 39.20 9.69 -1.03
N SER A 5 39.57 8.77 -1.92
CA SER A 5 38.62 8.19 -2.88
C SER A 5 37.48 7.40 -2.23
N VAL A 6 37.74 6.73 -1.10
CA VAL A 6 36.69 6.00 -0.36
C VAL A 6 35.70 6.97 0.27
N PHE A 7 36.17 8.06 0.89
CA PHE A 7 35.29 9.08 1.46
C PHE A 7 34.40 9.74 0.40
N ILE A 8 34.97 10.07 -0.77
CA ILE A 8 34.21 10.64 -1.88
C ILE A 8 33.12 9.67 -2.37
N ALA A 9 33.46 8.38 -2.52
CA ALA A 9 32.49 7.36 -2.93
C ALA A 9 31.32 7.23 -1.93
N ILE A 10 31.60 7.29 -0.61
CA ILE A 10 30.57 7.25 0.43
C ILE A 10 29.64 8.46 0.34
N ILE A 11 30.18 9.67 0.14
CA ILE A 11 29.37 10.89 0.01
C ILE A 11 28.48 10.81 -1.23
N VAL A 12 29.00 10.34 -2.36
CA VAL A 12 28.20 10.14 -3.58
C VAL A 12 27.09 9.11 -3.36
N ALA A 13 27.40 7.99 -2.69
CA ALA A 13 26.39 6.99 -2.36
C ALA A 13 25.27 7.58 -1.46
N ILE A 14 25.63 8.31 -0.40
CA ILE A 14 24.67 8.92 0.53
C ILE A 14 23.79 9.95 -0.19
N THR A 15 24.38 10.84 -0.99
CA THR A 15 23.63 11.86 -1.74
C THR A 15 22.68 11.24 -2.77
N SER A 16 23.11 10.18 -3.46
CA SER A 16 22.24 9.45 -4.38
C SER A 16 21.04 8.80 -3.66
N MET A 17 21.28 8.17 -2.51
CA MET A 17 20.24 7.56 -1.68
C MET A 17 19.27 8.63 -1.17
N LEU A 18 19.78 9.77 -0.73
CA LEU A 18 18.99 10.91 -0.28
C LEU A 18 18.08 11.45 -1.39
N MET A 19 18.59 11.58 -2.63
CA MET A 19 17.77 12.03 -3.77
C MET A 19 16.62 11.07 -4.08
N VAL A 20 16.87 9.77 -4.06
CA VAL A 20 15.83 8.75 -4.26
C VAL A 20 14.79 8.83 -3.15
N ALA A 21 15.23 8.96 -1.89
CA ALA A 21 14.34 9.11 -0.75
C ALA A 21 13.46 10.37 -0.90
N ILE A 22 14.06 11.52 -1.22
CA ILE A 22 13.34 12.79 -1.43
C ILE A 22 12.31 12.66 -2.55
N LYS A 23 12.69 12.10 -3.71
CA LYS A 23 11.76 11.86 -4.83
C LYS A 23 10.59 10.99 -4.40
N TYR A 24 10.88 9.92 -3.67
CA TYR A 24 9.87 9.03 -3.11
C TYR A 24 8.94 9.75 -2.12
N PHE A 25 9.48 10.61 -1.25
CA PHE A 25 8.68 11.43 -0.33
C PHE A 25 7.77 12.43 -1.06
N TYR A 26 8.29 13.14 -2.06
CA TYR A 26 7.48 14.05 -2.87
C TYR A 26 6.35 13.32 -3.59
N TRP A 27 6.66 12.16 -4.17
CA TRP A 27 5.66 11.30 -4.81
C TRP A 27 4.57 10.90 -3.80
N ARG A 28 4.95 10.38 -2.63
CA ARG A 28 4.01 9.99 -1.57
C ARG A 28 3.12 11.14 -1.12
N ARG A 29 3.69 12.33 -0.92
CA ARG A 29 2.93 13.53 -0.52
C ARG A 29 1.93 13.95 -1.59
N LYS A 30 2.35 13.97 -2.86
CA LYS A 30 1.47 14.29 -3.98
C LYS A 30 0.31 13.29 -4.09
N PHE A 31 0.58 11.99 -3.95
CA PHE A 31 -0.44 10.95 -3.96
C PHE A 31 -1.47 11.11 -2.82
N SER A 32 -1.01 11.42 -1.61
CA SER A 32 -1.91 11.63 -0.46
C SER A 32 -2.81 12.88 -0.60
N GLN A 33 -2.46 13.83 -1.46
CA GLN A 33 -3.29 15.01 -1.73
C GLN A 33 -4.33 14.77 -2.83
N LEU A 34 -4.00 13.90 -3.80
CA LEU A 34 -4.87 13.62 -4.95
C LEU A 34 -6.00 12.66 -4.62
N ILE A 35 -5.79 11.75 -3.67
CA ILE A 35 -6.74 10.70 -3.34
C ILE A 35 -7.23 10.89 -1.90
N PRO A 36 -8.56 10.91 -1.67
CA PRO A 36 -9.12 10.93 -0.33
C PRO A 36 -8.64 9.72 0.48
N GLY A 37 -8.07 9.95 1.65
CA GLY A 37 -7.56 8.89 2.51
C GLY A 37 -7.16 9.43 3.87
N LYS A 38 -6.91 8.54 4.83
CA LYS A 38 -6.37 8.94 6.13
C LYS A 38 -4.97 9.51 5.90
N GLN A 39 -4.80 10.81 6.16
CA GLN A 39 -3.49 11.45 6.05
C GLN A 39 -2.54 10.80 7.05
N THR A 40 -1.57 10.04 6.55
CA THR A 40 -0.49 9.51 7.38
C THR A 40 0.50 10.63 7.69
N ARG A 41 1.16 10.56 8.85
CA ARG A 41 2.19 11.54 9.24
C ARG A 41 3.34 11.59 8.21
N PHE A 42 4.11 12.68 8.26
CA PHE A 42 5.21 12.98 7.32
C PHE A 42 6.22 11.83 7.17
N PHE A 43 6.42 11.04 8.23
CA PHE A 43 7.23 9.84 8.23
C PHE A 43 6.50 8.73 8.98
N ASP A 44 5.70 7.93 8.26
CA ASP A 44 5.09 6.71 8.78
C ASP A 44 5.44 5.53 7.86
N PRO A 45 6.47 4.74 8.19
CA PRO A 45 6.89 3.60 7.38
C PRO A 45 5.88 2.44 7.41
N LEU A 46 5.04 2.36 8.44
CA LEU A 46 3.98 1.35 8.58
C LEU A 46 2.65 1.83 8.00
N GLY A 47 2.48 3.14 7.82
CA GLY A 47 1.26 3.72 7.27
C GLY A 47 0.08 3.41 8.18
N ASN A 48 -1.01 2.88 7.63
CA ASN A 48 -2.21 2.51 8.39
C ASN A 48 -2.06 1.20 9.19
N LEU A 49 -1.00 0.42 8.97
CA LEU A 49 -0.74 -0.76 9.81
C LEU A 49 -0.29 -0.38 11.22
N SER A 50 0.21 0.84 11.44
CA SER A 50 0.57 1.30 12.78
C SER A 50 -0.64 1.35 13.73
N ASP A 51 -1.85 1.50 13.17
CA ASP A 51 -3.12 1.43 13.91
C ASP A 51 -3.53 -0.01 14.26
N LEU A 52 -2.87 -1.05 13.73
CA LEU A 52 -3.23 -2.43 14.03
C LEU A 52 -2.72 -2.84 15.42
N PRO A 53 -3.61 -3.35 16.30
CA PRO A 53 -3.21 -3.95 17.55
C PRO A 53 -2.47 -5.26 17.29
N LEU A 54 -1.14 -5.20 17.14
CA LEU A 54 -0.31 -6.40 16.90
C LEU A 54 -0.26 -7.31 18.14
N SER A 55 -0.30 -6.72 19.34
CA SER A 55 -0.29 -7.45 20.61
C SER A 55 -1.59 -8.19 20.86
N GLU A 56 -1.52 -9.47 21.20
CA GLU A 56 -2.68 -10.33 21.47
C GLU A 56 -3.55 -9.79 22.62
N LYS A 57 -2.92 -9.18 23.64
CA LYS A 57 -3.60 -8.50 24.74
C LYS A 57 -4.45 -7.31 24.25
N SER A 58 -4.02 -6.65 23.17
CA SER A 58 -4.75 -5.54 22.55
C SER A 58 -5.84 -6.01 21.58
N ARG A 59 -5.79 -7.27 21.15
CA ARG A 59 -6.78 -7.87 20.23
C ARG A 59 -7.97 -8.48 20.94
N ASN A 60 -7.95 -8.52 22.28
CA ASN A 60 -9.03 -9.08 23.10
C ASN A 60 -9.47 -10.49 22.63
N GLY A 61 -8.51 -11.32 22.21
CA GLY A 61 -8.75 -12.67 21.68
C GLY A 61 -9.19 -12.76 20.21
N TYR A 62 -9.40 -11.64 19.51
CA TYR A 62 -9.75 -11.66 18.08
C TYR A 62 -8.53 -11.94 17.18
N SER A 63 -8.78 -12.64 16.08
CA SER A 63 -7.76 -12.87 15.05
C SER A 63 -7.42 -11.56 14.33
N LEU A 64 -6.17 -11.44 13.86
CA LEU A 64 -5.71 -10.26 13.10
C LEU A 64 -6.58 -10.00 11.85
N ASN A 65 -7.08 -11.06 11.21
CA ASN A 65 -7.93 -10.96 10.03
C ASN A 65 -9.26 -10.26 10.33
N VAL A 66 -9.88 -10.57 11.48
CA VAL A 66 -11.15 -9.93 11.89
C VAL A 66 -10.93 -8.44 12.14
N ILE A 67 -9.83 -8.08 12.79
CA ILE A 67 -9.50 -6.67 13.08
C ILE A 67 -9.17 -5.92 11.79
N PHE A 68 -8.44 -6.57 10.87
CA PHE A 68 -8.18 -6.00 9.56
C PHE A 68 -9.47 -5.78 8.76
N LEU A 69 -10.40 -6.75 8.78
CA LEU A 69 -11.70 -6.62 8.12
C LEU A 69 -12.54 -5.49 8.75
N GLN A 70 -12.54 -5.37 10.08
CA GLN A 70 -13.23 -4.29 10.78
C GLN A 70 -12.63 -2.92 10.44
N MET A 71 -11.30 -2.82 10.33
CA MET A 71 -10.63 -1.60 9.91
C MET A 71 -11.04 -1.21 8.48
N LEU A 72 -11.05 -2.16 7.54
CA LEU A 72 -11.50 -1.92 6.17
C LEU A 72 -12.98 -1.49 6.14
N GLY A 73 -13.84 -2.16 6.90
CA GLY A 73 -15.25 -1.79 7.03
C GLY A 73 -15.44 -0.39 7.64
N GLY A 74 -14.60 -0.03 8.62
CA GLY A 74 -14.56 1.30 9.21
C GLY A 74 -14.16 2.37 8.19
N PHE A 75 -13.12 2.13 7.40
CA PHE A 75 -12.73 3.03 6.31
C PHE A 75 -13.80 3.13 5.21
N SER A 76 -14.44 2.02 4.86
CA SER A 76 -15.54 2.02 3.89
C SER A 76 -16.72 2.88 4.35
N LYS A 77 -17.04 2.87 5.65
CA LYS A 77 -18.06 3.77 6.22
C LYS A 77 -17.59 5.22 6.27
N LEU A 78 -16.33 5.45 6.67
CA LEU A 78 -15.76 6.80 6.76
C LEU A 78 -15.72 7.51 5.40
N PHE A 79 -15.44 6.76 4.34
CA PHE A 79 -15.35 7.24 2.97
C PHE A 79 -16.54 6.83 2.09
N GLU A 80 -17.69 6.47 2.68
CA GLU A 80 -18.88 5.99 1.95
C GLU A 80 -19.38 6.98 0.87
N LYS A 81 -19.23 8.28 1.15
CA LYS A 81 -19.59 9.34 0.20
C LYS A 81 -18.66 9.38 -1.02
N GLN A 82 -17.43 8.88 -0.89
CA GLN A 82 -16.40 8.91 -1.92
C GLN A 82 -16.46 7.62 -2.75
N LYS A 83 -16.18 7.71 -4.06
CA LYS A 83 -16.17 6.53 -4.94
C LYS A 83 -14.98 5.60 -4.68
N LEU A 84 -13.89 6.17 -4.17
CA LEU A 84 -12.61 5.53 -3.95
C LEU A 84 -11.91 6.18 -2.75
N PHE A 85 -11.04 5.42 -2.08
CA PHE A 85 -10.20 5.93 -1.00
C PHE A 85 -8.83 5.26 -0.97
N CYS A 86 -7.83 5.92 -0.40
CA CYS A 86 -6.48 5.40 -0.24
C CYS A 86 -6.22 4.94 1.19
N VAL A 87 -5.69 3.72 1.33
CA VAL A 87 -5.13 3.16 2.56
C VAL A 87 -3.64 2.91 2.32
N TRP A 88 -2.79 3.40 3.21
CA TRP A 88 -1.36 3.15 3.10
C TRP A 88 -0.99 1.82 3.75
N PHE A 89 -0.56 0.86 2.93
CA PHE A 89 0.01 -0.39 3.40
C PHE A 89 1.53 -0.26 3.38
N PHE A 90 2.14 -0.03 4.55
CA PHE A 90 3.54 0.39 4.68
C PHE A 90 3.81 1.67 3.86
N CYS A 91 4.75 1.54 2.93
CA CYS A 91 5.20 2.53 1.97
C CYS A 91 4.36 2.55 0.69
N SER A 92 3.50 1.55 0.46
CA SER A 92 2.70 1.47 -0.76
C SER A 92 1.29 2.00 -0.54
N PRO A 93 0.78 2.89 -1.41
CA PRO A 93 -0.64 3.24 -1.39
C PRO A 93 -1.46 2.07 -1.94
N VAL A 94 -2.53 1.71 -1.25
CA VAL A 94 -3.56 0.75 -1.68
C VAL A 94 -4.83 1.55 -1.92
N ILE A 95 -5.28 1.58 -3.17
CA ILE A 95 -6.52 2.25 -3.56
C ILE A 95 -7.66 1.23 -3.43
N VAL A 96 -8.63 1.56 -2.59
CA VAL A 96 -9.84 0.75 -2.39
C VAL A 96 -10.99 1.43 -3.09
N LEU A 97 -11.70 0.67 -3.92
CA LEU A 97 -12.89 1.12 -4.65
C LEU A 97 -14.11 0.70 -3.84
N ALA A 98 -14.86 1.66 -3.30
CA ALA A 98 -15.99 1.39 -2.43
C ALA A 98 -17.30 1.19 -3.20
N LYS A 99 -17.40 1.74 -4.42
CA LYS A 99 -18.62 1.70 -5.23
C LYS A 99 -18.44 0.85 -6.49
N ALA A 100 -19.47 0.07 -6.81
CA ALA A 100 -19.50 -0.80 -7.99
C ALA A 100 -19.20 -0.05 -9.30
N GLU A 101 -19.76 1.15 -9.49
CA GLU A 101 -19.52 1.99 -10.68
C GLU A 101 -18.02 2.28 -10.90
N ALA A 102 -17.24 2.50 -9.83
CA ALA A 102 -15.80 2.73 -9.94
C ALA A 102 -15.02 1.44 -10.22
N VAL A 103 -15.52 0.30 -9.72
CA VAL A 103 -14.97 -1.02 -10.00
C VAL A 103 -15.17 -1.39 -11.47
N GLU A 104 -16.38 -1.22 -12.01
CA GLU A 104 -16.69 -1.51 -13.42
C GLU A 104 -15.83 -0.71 -14.39
N VAL A 105 -15.58 0.57 -14.12
CA VAL A 105 -14.71 1.42 -14.96
C VAL A 105 -13.26 0.92 -14.96
N ILE A 106 -12.76 0.41 -13.83
CA ILE A 106 -11.39 -0.10 -13.74
C ILE A 106 -11.30 -1.52 -14.34
N LEU A 107 -12.30 -2.37 -14.11
CA LEU A 107 -12.36 -3.72 -14.66
C LEU A 107 -12.57 -3.74 -16.18
N SER A 108 -13.36 -2.81 -16.70
CA SER A 108 -13.59 -2.66 -18.15
C SER A 108 -12.35 -2.18 -18.92
N ASN A 109 -11.32 -1.66 -18.24
CA ASN A 109 -10.08 -1.21 -18.88
C ASN A 109 -8.89 -2.09 -18.48
N PRO A 110 -8.54 -3.11 -19.29
CA PRO A 110 -7.48 -4.06 -18.96
C PRO A 110 -6.08 -3.42 -18.86
N LYS A 111 -5.88 -2.20 -19.39
CA LYS A 111 -4.61 -1.46 -19.24
C LYS A 111 -4.41 -0.92 -17.81
N MET A 112 -5.47 -0.76 -17.04
CA MET A 112 -5.39 -0.27 -15.65
C MET A 112 -5.17 -1.40 -14.64
N ILE A 113 -5.41 -2.64 -15.05
CA ILE A 113 -5.23 -3.87 -14.25
C ILE A 113 -3.86 -4.50 -14.57
N GLU A 114 -2.83 -3.67 -14.74
CA GLU A 114 -1.48 -4.21 -14.76
C GLU A 114 -1.14 -4.82 -13.39
N LYS A 115 -0.52 -6.01 -13.41
CA LYS A 115 -0.20 -6.78 -12.20
C LYS A 115 0.66 -5.94 -11.26
N SER A 116 0.05 -5.48 -10.16
CA SER A 116 0.72 -4.61 -9.20
C SER A 116 1.89 -5.33 -8.52
N TRP A 117 2.86 -4.57 -8.03
CA TRP A 117 3.99 -5.12 -7.26
C TRP A 117 3.53 -5.99 -6.06
N PHE A 118 2.38 -5.66 -5.48
CA PHE A 118 1.72 -6.42 -4.42
C PHE A 118 1.40 -7.86 -4.83
N TYR A 119 1.00 -8.08 -6.08
CA TYR A 119 0.73 -9.41 -6.65
C TYR A 119 1.99 -10.29 -6.74
N SER A 120 3.15 -9.69 -7.01
CA SER A 120 4.43 -10.42 -7.01
C SER A 120 4.88 -10.80 -5.61
N TRP A 121 4.50 -9.99 -4.60
CA TRP A 121 4.78 -10.25 -3.18
C TRP A 121 3.87 -11.30 -2.54
N THR A 122 2.62 -11.41 -2.98
CA THR A 122 1.68 -12.44 -2.50
C THR A 122 1.84 -13.76 -3.24
N ARG A 123 2.48 -13.75 -4.41
CA ARG A 123 2.79 -14.93 -5.24
C ARG A 123 3.46 -16.09 -4.47
N PRO A 124 4.45 -15.86 -3.58
CA PRO A 124 5.12 -16.94 -2.85
C PRO A 124 4.22 -17.57 -1.77
N ILE A 125 3.25 -16.80 -1.26
CA ILE A 125 2.38 -17.22 -0.14
C ILE A 125 1.19 -18.05 -0.67
N ILE A 126 0.63 -17.66 -1.82
CA ILE A 126 -0.56 -18.29 -2.41
C ILE A 126 -0.19 -19.49 -3.32
N GLY A 127 1.07 -19.53 -3.81
CA GLY A 127 1.54 -20.56 -4.73
C GLY A 127 0.94 -20.42 -6.14
N TYR A 128 1.49 -21.16 -7.11
CA TYR A 128 1.01 -21.20 -8.50
C TYR A 128 -0.25 -22.06 -8.70
N GLY A 129 -1.07 -22.24 -7.67
CA GLY A 129 -2.19 -23.19 -7.65
C GLY A 129 -3.45 -22.67 -8.34
N LEU A 130 -4.39 -23.59 -8.62
CA LEU A 130 -5.68 -23.33 -9.28
C LEU A 130 -6.48 -22.17 -8.64
N LEU A 131 -6.36 -21.98 -7.32
CA LEU A 131 -6.97 -20.86 -6.58
C LEU A 131 -6.53 -19.50 -7.10
N TYR A 132 -5.29 -19.35 -7.55
CA TYR A 132 -4.81 -18.10 -8.14
C TYR A 132 -5.45 -17.80 -9.49
N LYS A 133 -5.82 -18.82 -10.28
CA LYS A 133 -6.56 -18.63 -11.53
C LYS A 133 -8.05 -18.36 -11.28
N VAL A 134 -8.67 -19.13 -10.38
CA VAL A 134 -10.11 -19.04 -10.08
C VAL A 134 -10.47 -17.75 -9.32
N ILE A 135 -9.66 -17.35 -8.34
CA ILE A 135 -9.85 -16.06 -7.64
C ILE A 135 -9.64 -14.90 -8.61
N PHE A 136 -8.82 -15.05 -9.64
CA PHE A 136 -8.54 -14.00 -10.62
C PHE A 136 -9.61 -13.89 -11.72
N GLU A 137 -10.19 -15.00 -12.18
CA GLU A 137 -11.34 -14.97 -13.10
C GLU A 137 -12.62 -14.40 -12.46
N LEU A 138 -12.74 -14.40 -11.14
CA LEU A 138 -13.86 -13.82 -10.41
C LEU A 138 -13.66 -12.35 -10.01
N LEU A 139 -12.45 -11.80 -10.22
CA LEU A 139 -12.08 -10.43 -9.82
C LEU A 139 -11.75 -9.53 -11.03
N VAL A 140 -11.99 -10.05 -12.25
CA VAL A 140 -12.00 -9.35 -13.54
C VAL A 140 -13.40 -9.45 -14.12
#